data_AF-A0A4R5KTX2-F1
#
_entry.id   AF-A0A4R5KTX2-F1
#
_cell.length_a   1.000
_cell.length_b   1.000
_cell.length_c   1.000
_cell.angle_alpha   90.00
_cell.angle_beta   90.00
_cell.angle_gamma   90.00
#
_symmetry.space_group_name_H-M   'P 1'
#
loop_
_entity.id
_entity.type
_entity.pdbx_description
1 polymer ?
#
loop_
_entity_poly.entity_id
_entity_poly.type
_entity_poly.pdbx_seq_one_letter_code
_entity_poly.pdbx_strand_id
1 'polypeptide(L)' 'MIERYALLNEEERTMCVFEMNGIFYGHILKNKTDKTPAKLVFETSKYNSLEALKAEYPAK' A
#
# COMPACT_ATOMS: atom_id res chain seq x y z
N MET A 1 4.29 8.58 -5.46
CA MET A 1 3.33 7.47 -5.56
C MET A 1 3.41 6.97 -6.98
N ILE A 2 3.75 5.70 -7.16
CA ILE A 2 3.85 5.05 -8.47
C ILE A 2 2.63 4.18 -8.75
N GLU A 3 2.01 3.61 -7.72
CA GLU A 3 0.87 2.72 -7.90
C GLU A 3 -0.06 2.76 -6.69
N ARG A 4 -1.34 2.43 -6.92
CA ARG A 4 -2.34 2.28 -5.88
C ARG A 4 -3.26 1.11 -6.22
N TYR A 5 -3.45 0.18 -5.29
CA TYR A 5 -4.30 -0.98 -5.50
C TYR A 5 -4.98 -1.44 -4.20
N ALA A 6 -6.11 -2.14 -4.33
CA ALA A 6 -6.77 -2.78 -3.20
C ALA A 6 -5.98 -4.03 -2.80
N LEU A 7 -5.80 -4.27 -1.50
CA LEU A 7 -5.12 -5.47 -1.03
C LEU A 7 -6.03 -6.70 -1.18
N LEU A 8 -5.48 -7.80 -1.70
CA LEU A 8 -6.21 -9.06 -1.89
C LEU A 8 -6.80 -9.58 -0.57
N ASN A 9 -6.01 -9.52 0.50
CA ASN A 9 -6.38 -10.08 1.81
C ASN A 9 -7.18 -9.10 2.69
N GLU A 10 -7.26 -7.82 2.32
CA GLU A 10 -7.92 -6.80 3.15
C GLU A 10 -8.78 -5.85 2.30
N GLU A 11 -10.04 -6.22 2.12
CA GLU A 11 -11.01 -5.52 1.26
C GLU A 11 -11.27 -4.05 1.65
N GLU A 12 -10.98 -3.68 2.90
CA GLU A 12 -11.11 -2.31 3.40
C GLU A 12 -9.79 -1.52 3.39
N ARG A 13 -8.74 -2.07 2.79
CA ARG A 13 -7.42 -1.45 2.78
C ARG A 13 -6.88 -1.28 1.37
N THR A 14 -6.32 -0.10 1.13
CA THR A 14 -5.69 0.29 -0.11
C THR A 14 -4.19 0.40 0.09
N MET A 15 -3.40 -0.32 -0.71
CA MET A 15 -1.96 -0.14 -0.78
C MET A 15 -1.64 1.02 -1.73
N CYS A 16 -0.79 1.93 -1.27
CA CYS A 16 -0.22 3.01 -2.06
C CYS A 16 1.28 2.79 -2.14
N VAL A 17 1.80 2.46 -3.32
CA VAL A 17 3.22 2.24 -3.52
C VAL A 17 3.93 3.53 -3.88
N PHE A 18 5.06 3.76 -3.24
CA PHE A 18 5.99 4.86 -3.46
C PHE A 18 7.35 4.31 -3.85
N GLU A 19 8.06 5.07 -4.67
CA GLU A 19 9.44 4.82 -5.03
C GLU A 19 10.24 6.06 -4.68
N MET A 20 11.42 5.86 -4.10
CA MET A 20 12.37 6.91 -3.76
C MET A 20 13.80 6.40 -3.96
N ASN A 21 14.48 6.92 -4.99
CA ASN A 21 15.85 6.55 -5.37
C ASN A 21 16.04 5.03 -5.59
N GLY A 22 15.09 4.38 -6.24
CA GLY A 22 15.10 2.93 -6.50
C GLY A 22 14.64 2.07 -5.33
N ILE A 23 14.24 2.69 -4.21
CA ILE A 23 13.68 1.99 -3.04
C ILE A 23 12.16 2.11 -3.08
N PHE A 24 11.48 0.97 -3.00
CA PHE A 24 10.02 0.85 -3.03
C PHE A 24 9.47 0.67 -1.62
N TYR A 25 8.45 1.43 -1.25
CA TYR A 25 7.75 1.26 0.02
C TYR A 25 6.27 1.55 -0.15
N GLY A 26 5.45 0.92 0.67
CA GLY A 26 4.00 0.92 0.57
C GLY A 26 3.38 1.61 1.77
N HIS A 27 2.32 2.38 1.54
CA HIS A 27 1.46 2.92 2.57
C HIS A 27 0.11 2.22 2.48
N ILE A 28 -0.24 1.48 3.52
CA ILE A 28 -1.54 0.85 3.65
C ILE A 28 -2.49 1.85 4.29
N LEU A 29 -3.47 2.27 3.51
CA LEU A 29 -4.53 3.17 3.93
C LEU A 29 -5.77 2.36 4.27
N LYS A 30 -6.40 2.64 5.41
CA LYS A 30 -7.79 2.22 5.67
C LYS A 30 -8.69 3.10 4.83
N ASN A 31 -9.63 2.49 4.12
CA ASN A 31 -10.59 3.20 3.31
C ASN A 31 -11.39 4.20 4.13
N LYS A 32 -11.79 5.31 3.50
CA LYS A 32 -12.69 6.27 4.14
C LYS A 32 -14.04 5.60 4.36
N THR A 33 -14.63 5.81 5.52
CA THR A 33 -16.04 5.51 5.75
C THR A 33 -16.81 6.81 5.75
N ASP A 34 -18.14 6.75 5.70
CA ASP A 34 -19.05 7.91 5.74
C ASP A 34 -18.72 8.87 6.91
N LYS A 35 -18.14 8.35 7.99
CA LYS A 35 -17.82 9.09 9.21
C LYS A 35 -16.32 9.28 9.48
N THR A 36 -15.43 8.64 8.72
CA THR A 36 -13.99 8.74 8.96
C THR A 36 -13.20 8.90 7.67
N PRO A 37 -12.30 9.89 7.57
CA PRO A 37 -11.41 9.99 6.42
C PRO A 37 -10.49 8.78 6.34
N ALA A 38 -9.96 8.52 5.15
CA ALA A 38 -8.96 7.48 4.96
C ALA A 38 -7.73 7.79 5.82
N LYS A 39 -7.25 6.81 6.57
CA LYS A 39 -6.11 6.96 7.48
C LYS A 39 -4.99 6.00 7.09
N LEU A 40 -3.76 6.47 7.16
CA LEU A 40 -2.60 5.60 7.10
C LEU A 40 -2.63 4.67 8.31
N VAL A 41 -2.70 3.37 8.04
CA VAL A 41 -2.68 2.33 9.07
C VAL A 41 -1.26 1.85 9.26
N PHE A 42 -0.53 1.71 8.15
CA PHE A 42 0.77 1.06 8.16
C PHE A 42 1.64 1.57 7.02
N GLU A 43 2.92 1.77 7.29
CA GLU A 43 3.97 1.96 6.29
C GLU A 43 4.78 0.66 6.24
N THR A 44 4.93 0.09 5.05
CA THR A 44 5.71 -1.13 4.86
C THR A 44 7.20 -0.85 5.00
N SER A 45 7.97 -1.91 5.18
CA SER A 45 9.42 -1.85 5.01
C SER A 45 9.81 -1.34 3.62
N LYS A 46 11.05 -0.87 3.52
CA LYS A 46 11.69 -0.49 2.27
C LYS A 46 12.14 -1.75 1.53
N TYR A 47 11.74 -1.86 0.27
CA TYR A 47 12.09 -2.94 -0.64
C TYR A 47 12.97 -2.40 -1.77
N ASN A 48 13.84 -3.24 -2.31
CA ASN A 48 14.69 -2.86 -3.44
C ASN A 48 14.01 -3.06 -4.81
N SER A 49 12.83 -3.70 -4.82
CA SER A 49 12.06 -3.98 -6.04
C SER A 49 10.56 -3.91 -5.76
N LEU A 50 9.80 -3.40 -6.73
CA LEU A 50 8.33 -3.38 -6.69
C LEU A 50 7.73 -4.79 -6.54
N GLU A 51 8.33 -5.78 -7.18
CA GLU A 51 7.87 -7.18 -7.14
C GLU A 51 7.93 -7.77 -5.74
N ALA A 52 8.99 -7.47 -4.97
CA ALA A 52 9.13 -7.93 -3.59
C ALA A 52 8.03 -7.35 -2.68
N LEU A 53 7.70 -6.06 -2.88
CA LEU A 53 6.59 -5.42 -2.19
C LEU A 53 5.25 -6.05 -2.57
N LYS A 54 5.02 -6.30 -3.86
CA LYS A 54 3.78 -6.92 -4.35
C LYS A 54 3.63 -8.38 -3.95
N ALA A 55 4.73 -9.11 -3.75
CA ALA A 55 4.71 -10.48 -3.27
C ALA A 55 4.21 -10.56 -1.81
N GLU A 56 4.68 -9.64 -0.95
CA GLU A 56 4.22 -9.53 0.43
C GLU A 56 2.80 -8.95 0.53
N TYR A 57 2.48 -8.01 -0.37
CA TYR A 57 1.22 -7.29 -0.40
C TYR A 57 0.54 -7.40 -1.77
N PRO A 58 -0.07 -8.56 -2.08
CA PRO A 58 -0.68 -8.79 -3.38
C PRO A 58 -1.92 -7.93 -3.60
N ALA A 59 -2.11 -7.49 -4.85
CA ALA A 59 -3.30 -6.78 -5.29
C ALA A 59 -4.50 -7.74 -5.46
N LYS A 60 -5.70 -7.22 -5.18
CA LYS A 60 -6.98 -7.89 -5.48
C LYS A 60 -7.26 -7.94 -6.97
#